data_AF-A0A7Y3EXP6-F1
#
_entry.id   AF-A0A7Y3EXP6-F1
#
_cell.length_a   1.000
_cell.length_b   1.000
_cell.length_c   1.000
_cell.angle_alpha   90.00
_cell.angle_beta   90.00
_cell.angle_gamma   90.00
#
_symmetry.space_group_name_H-M   'P 1'
#
loop_
_entity.id
_entity.type
_entity.pdbx_description
1 polymer ?
#
loop_
_entity_poly.entity_id
_entity_poly.type
_entity_poly.pdbx_seq_one_letter_code
_entity_poly.pdbx_strand_id
1 'polypeptide(L)'
;MTHAADENIPFYRNWHELIKPEKLEADKGTHSDSYAKIVCQPLERGFATTIGNSLRRILLSSIQGAAITSVKIEGALHEFTTLKDVKEDVSEIILNIKQVRLKLNCEESQKIALEKKGPGDVTAADITPSAYVEIMNPEQIICTLTGKTEFKAEMTVEWGKGYQT
;
A
#
# COMPACT_ATOMS: atom_id res chain seq x y z
N MET A 1 2.12 -6.26 60.63
CA MET A 1 1.11 -5.23 60.35
C MET A 1 1.23 -4.84 58.88
N THR A 2 0.66 -5.64 58.00
CA THR A 2 0.52 -5.32 56.58
C THR A 2 -0.74 -4.48 56.46
N HIS A 3 -0.60 -3.19 56.18
CA HIS A 3 -1.72 -2.34 55.81
C HIS A 3 -2.35 -2.94 54.55
N ALA A 4 -3.53 -3.55 54.68
CA ALA A 4 -4.40 -3.80 53.54
C ALA A 4 -4.69 -2.42 52.94
N ALA A 5 -4.24 -2.20 51.70
CA ALA A 5 -4.56 -0.99 50.98
C ALA A 5 -6.09 -0.91 50.89
N ASP A 6 -6.66 0.14 51.45
CA ASP A 6 -8.10 0.37 51.48
C ASP A 6 -8.59 0.53 50.04
N GLU A 7 -9.27 -0.48 49.49
CA GLU A 7 -9.76 -0.54 48.11
C GLU A 7 -10.75 0.59 47.77
N ASN A 8 -11.17 1.38 48.77
CA ASN A 8 -12.03 2.55 48.61
C ASN A 8 -11.28 3.86 48.34
N ILE A 9 -9.95 3.86 48.26
CA ILE A 9 -9.20 5.06 47.86
C ILE A 9 -9.48 5.33 46.36
N PRO A 10 -10.02 6.50 45.96
CA PRO A 10 -10.39 6.81 44.57
C PRO A 10 -9.23 6.63 43.58
N PHE A 11 -8.01 6.86 44.06
CA PHE A 11 -6.77 6.68 43.30
C PHE A 11 -6.54 5.23 42.84
N TYR A 12 -7.00 4.24 43.62
CA TYR A 12 -6.89 2.82 43.27
C TYR A 12 -7.94 2.39 42.23
N ARG A 13 -9.13 3.00 42.23
CA ARG A 13 -10.21 2.70 41.27
C ARG A 13 -9.89 3.15 39.84
N ASN A 14 -9.22 4.29 39.69
CA ASN A 14 -8.92 4.90 38.39
C ASN A 14 -8.23 3.95 37.39
N TRP A 15 -7.45 2.97 37.86
CA TRP A 15 -6.66 2.07 37.00
C TRP A 15 -7.20 0.63 36.98
N HIS A 16 -8.04 0.24 37.95
CA HIS A 16 -8.60 -1.11 38.05
C HIS A 16 -9.98 -1.23 37.40
N GLU A 17 -10.74 -0.13 37.30
CA GLU A 17 -12.13 -0.12 36.79
C GLU A 17 -12.27 0.41 35.35
N LEU A 18 -11.17 0.49 34.59
CA LEU A 18 -11.23 0.95 33.19
C LEU A 18 -12.02 -0.04 32.33
N ILE A 19 -12.97 0.48 31.55
CA ILE A 19 -13.67 -0.30 30.52
C ILE A 19 -12.65 -0.78 29.49
N LYS A 20 -12.51 -2.10 29.37
CA LYS A 20 -11.68 -2.76 28.36
C LYS A 20 -12.56 -3.25 27.22
N PRO A 21 -12.16 -3.08 25.95
CA PRO A 21 -12.89 -3.65 24.84
C PRO A 21 -12.82 -5.19 24.91
N GLU A 22 -13.96 -5.85 24.74
CA GLU A 22 -14.06 -7.32 24.90
C GLU A 22 -13.53 -8.05 23.67
N LYS A 23 -13.83 -7.53 22.46
CA LYS A 23 -13.37 -8.10 21.19
C LYS A 23 -13.40 -7.07 20.06
N LEU A 24 -12.48 -7.24 19.12
CA LEU A 24 -12.53 -6.56 17.83
C LEU A 24 -13.46 -7.34 16.89
N GLU A 25 -14.50 -6.70 16.40
CA GLU A 25 -15.46 -7.29 15.46
C GLU A 25 -15.20 -6.79 14.05
N ALA A 26 -14.87 -7.71 13.13
CA ALA A 26 -14.80 -7.38 11.71
C ALA A 26 -16.20 -7.43 11.10
N ASP A 27 -16.61 -6.35 10.44
CA ASP A 27 -17.87 -6.26 9.71
C ASP A 27 -17.76 -7.10 8.43
N LYS A 28 -18.19 -8.36 8.52
CA LYS A 28 -18.13 -9.33 7.43
C LYS A 28 -18.94 -8.91 6.20
N GLY A 29 -19.95 -8.06 6.35
CA GLY A 29 -20.79 -7.61 5.24
C GLY A 29 -20.09 -6.62 4.30
N THR A 30 -19.11 -5.88 4.83
CA THR A 30 -18.34 -4.91 4.05
C THR A 30 -16.97 -5.41 3.61
N HIS A 31 -16.57 -6.60 4.07
CA HIS A 31 -15.22 -7.10 3.87
C HIS A 31 -14.94 -7.44 2.39
N SER A 32 -13.82 -6.93 1.87
CA SER A 32 -13.24 -7.28 0.58
C SER A 32 -11.72 -7.44 0.71
N ASP A 33 -11.07 -7.87 -0.36
CA ASP A 33 -9.61 -8.05 -0.39
C ASP A 33 -8.83 -6.76 -0.09
N SER A 34 -9.43 -5.59 -0.34
CA SER A 34 -8.82 -4.28 -0.12
C SER A 34 -9.54 -3.40 0.91
N TYR A 35 -10.59 -3.91 1.55
CA TYR A 35 -11.36 -3.15 2.53
C TYR A 35 -11.79 -4.02 3.73
N ALA A 36 -11.56 -3.47 4.92
CA ALA A 36 -12.05 -4.05 6.16
C ALA A 36 -12.53 -2.94 7.08
N LYS A 37 -13.69 -3.16 7.71
CA LYS A 37 -14.22 -2.32 8.78
C LYS A 37 -14.18 -3.12 10.08
N ILE A 38 -13.47 -2.57 11.07
CA ILE A 38 -13.28 -3.19 12.38
C ILE A 38 -13.94 -2.30 13.42
N VAL A 39 -14.80 -2.89 14.24
CA VAL A 39 -15.52 -2.24 15.33
C VAL A 39 -14.88 -2.64 16.65
N CYS A 40 -14.53 -1.65 17.46
CA CYS A 40 -13.95 -1.82 18.80
C CYS A 40 -14.86 -1.13 19.82
N GLN A 41 -15.51 -1.92 20.67
CA GLN A 41 -16.39 -1.46 21.73
C GLN A 41 -16.44 -2.48 22.88
N PRO A 42 -16.82 -2.08 24.10
CA PRO A 42 -17.00 -0.70 24.58
C PRO A 42 -15.66 0.00 24.87
N LEU A 43 -15.65 1.34 24.82
CA LEU A 43 -14.49 2.17 25.14
C LEU A 43 -14.90 3.30 26.07
N GLU A 44 -13.99 3.69 26.96
CA GLU A 44 -14.14 4.88 27.80
C GLU A 44 -14.35 6.15 26.96
N ARG A 45 -15.04 7.12 27.55
CA ARG A 45 -15.27 8.41 26.89
C ARG A 45 -13.93 9.07 26.55
N GLY A 46 -13.74 9.38 25.27
CA GLY A 46 -12.51 9.99 24.74
C GLY A 46 -11.43 9.01 24.28
N PHE A 47 -11.46 7.74 24.71
CA PHE A 47 -10.45 6.75 24.30
C PHE A 47 -10.54 6.42 22.81
N ALA A 48 -11.76 6.39 22.26
CA ALA A 48 -11.98 6.18 20.83
C ALA A 48 -11.21 7.18 19.95
N THR A 49 -11.20 8.46 20.32
CA THR A 49 -10.47 9.50 19.59
C THR A 49 -8.96 9.32 19.72
N THR A 50 -8.47 9.03 20.93
CA THR A 50 -7.03 8.83 21.19
C THR A 50 -6.49 7.63 20.41
N ILE A 51 -7.19 6.49 20.48
CA ILE A 51 -6.81 5.25 19.80
C ILE A 51 -6.96 5.42 18.28
N GLY A 52 -8.10 5.93 17.81
CA GLY A 52 -8.39 6.11 16.40
C GLY A 52 -7.39 7.05 15.71
N ASN A 53 -7.07 8.19 16.32
CA ASN A 53 -6.07 9.11 15.77
C ASN A 53 -4.66 8.49 15.76
N SER A 54 -4.29 7.77 16.82
CA SER A 54 -2.98 7.11 16.90
C SER A 54 -2.85 6.03 15.82
N LEU A 55 -3.84 5.15 15.69
CA LEU A 55 -3.89 4.11 14.67
C LEU A 55 -3.89 4.70 13.26
N ARG A 56 -4.71 5.73 13.00
CA ARG A 56 -4.73 6.43 11.70
C ARG A 56 -3.34 6.95 11.33
N ARG A 57 -2.63 7.58 12.27
CA ARG A 57 -1.26 8.10 12.03
C ARG A 57 -0.28 6.97 11.72
N ILE A 58 -0.32 5.88 12.48
CA ILE A 58 0.55 4.72 12.27
C ILE A 58 0.26 4.09 10.90
N LEU A 59 -1.01 3.84 10.57
CA LEU A 59 -1.41 3.21 9.32
C LEU A 59 -1.04 4.06 8.09
N LEU A 60 -1.13 5.40 8.18
CA LEU A 60 -0.81 6.28 7.05
C LEU A 60 0.69 6.55 6.87
N SER A 61 1.51 6.37 7.91
CA SER A 61 2.92 6.82 7.88
C SER A 61 3.94 5.71 8.06
N SER A 62 3.56 4.60 8.69
CA SER A 62 4.53 3.66 9.27
C SER A 62 4.34 2.21 8.85
N ILE A 63 3.45 1.94 7.91
CA ILE A 63 3.30 0.61 7.32
C ILE A 63 4.50 0.34 6.42
N GLN A 64 5.12 -0.83 6.63
CA GLN A 64 6.11 -1.37 5.72
C GLN A 64 5.40 -1.99 4.52
N GLY A 65 5.94 -1.75 3.33
CA GLY A 65 5.43 -2.31 2.09
C GLY A 65 6.50 -2.27 1.01
N ALA A 66 6.29 -3.04 -0.05
CA ALA A 66 7.12 -2.99 -1.23
C ALA A 66 6.40 -2.19 -2.33
N ALA A 67 7.16 -1.38 -3.07
CA ALA A 67 6.64 -0.59 -4.18
C ALA A 67 7.71 -0.43 -5.27
N ILE A 68 7.28 -0.01 -6.46
CA ILE A 68 8.18 0.38 -7.54
C ILE A 68 8.77 1.75 -7.19
N THR A 69 10.08 1.81 -6.96
CA THR A 69 10.77 3.05 -6.54
C THR A 69 11.47 3.77 -7.69
N SER A 70 11.83 3.04 -8.74
CA SER A 70 12.43 3.61 -9.94
C SER A 70 11.92 2.93 -11.19
N VAL A 71 11.85 3.72 -12.28
CA VAL A 71 11.51 3.26 -13.61
C VAL A 71 12.46 3.87 -14.62
N LYS A 72 12.90 3.07 -15.57
CA LYS A 72 13.67 3.48 -16.74
C LYS A 72 12.90 3.04 -17.98
N ILE A 73 12.39 4.00 -18.74
CA ILE A 73 11.58 3.76 -19.94
C ILE A 73 12.44 4.03 -21.17
N GLU A 74 12.46 3.11 -22.12
CA GLU A 74 13.20 3.29 -23.37
C GLU A 74 12.59 4.44 -24.20
N GLY A 75 13.43 5.36 -24.65
CA GLY A 75 13.01 6.53 -25.42
C GLY A 75 12.53 7.73 -24.58
N ALA A 76 12.39 7.60 -23.25
CA ALA A 76 12.09 8.71 -22.35
C ALA A 76 13.39 9.29 -21.77
N LEU A 77 13.72 10.53 -22.13
CA LEU A 77 14.88 11.24 -21.54
C LEU A 77 14.56 11.89 -20.19
N HIS A 78 13.29 12.28 -20.00
CA HIS A 78 12.79 12.87 -18.77
C HIS A 78 11.28 12.57 -18.62
N GLU A 79 10.73 12.87 -17.45
CA GLU A 79 9.36 12.57 -17.05
C GLU A 79 8.29 13.36 -17.84
N PHE A 80 8.67 14.49 -18.43
CA PHE A 80 7.78 15.33 -19.26
C PHE A 80 7.83 15.00 -20.76
N THR A 81 8.44 13.90 -21.17
CA THR A 81 8.54 13.50 -22.59
C THR A 81 7.26 12.77 -23.03
N THR A 82 6.95 12.82 -24.32
CA THR A 82 5.95 11.95 -24.96
C THR A 82 6.65 10.88 -25.80
N LEU A 83 6.09 9.67 -25.81
CA LEU A 83 6.61 8.57 -26.61
C LEU A 83 5.82 8.43 -27.91
N LYS A 84 6.51 8.11 -29.00
CA LYS A 84 5.87 7.92 -30.29
C LYS A 84 4.95 6.70 -30.25
N ASP A 85 3.73 6.85 -30.76
CA ASP A 85 2.71 5.80 -30.83
C ASP A 85 2.23 5.26 -29.47
N VAL A 86 2.49 6.00 -28.38
CA VAL A 86 1.90 5.79 -27.05
C VAL A 86 0.89 6.89 -26.81
N LYS A 87 -0.28 6.55 -26.26
CA LYS A 87 -1.37 7.51 -26.04
C LYS A 87 -1.11 8.44 -24.86
N GLU A 88 -0.59 7.90 -23.77
CA GLU A 88 -0.28 8.58 -22.51
C GLU A 88 1.12 9.23 -22.56
N ASP A 89 1.30 10.32 -21.81
CA ASP A 89 2.63 10.90 -21.60
C ASP A 89 3.43 10.15 -20.51
N VAL A 90 4.73 10.38 -20.42
CA VAL A 90 5.59 9.66 -19.46
C VAL A 90 5.16 9.91 -18.01
N SER A 91 4.62 11.08 -17.68
CA SER A 91 4.16 11.41 -16.32
C SER A 91 2.93 10.58 -15.95
N GLU A 92 1.97 10.45 -16.87
CA GLU A 92 0.79 9.59 -16.71
C GLU A 92 1.19 8.11 -16.59
N ILE A 93 2.16 7.65 -17.38
CA ILE A 93 2.72 6.29 -17.27
C ILE A 93 3.31 6.06 -15.87
N ILE A 94 4.12 7.01 -15.36
CA ILE A 94 4.68 6.92 -14.01
C ILE A 94 3.57 6.85 -12.95
N LEU A 95 2.50 7.64 -13.09
CA LEU A 95 1.36 7.60 -12.17
C LEU A 95 0.63 6.26 -12.22
N ASN A 96 0.45 5.68 -13.41
CA ASN A 96 -0.16 4.36 -13.57
C ASN A 96 0.71 3.24 -12.98
N ILE A 97 2.04 3.33 -13.14
CA ILE A 97 2.99 2.39 -12.50
C ILE A 97 2.87 2.46 -10.97
N LYS A 98 2.67 3.65 -10.38
CA LYS A 98 2.44 3.79 -8.93
C LYS A 98 1.16 3.10 -8.44
N GLN A 99 0.20 2.81 -9.32
CA GLN A 99 -1.02 2.07 -8.99
C GLN A 99 -0.83 0.55 -9.05
N VAL A 100 0.29 0.06 -9.57
CA VAL A 100 0.61 -1.37 -9.60
C VAL A 100 0.88 -1.84 -8.16
N ARG A 101 0.09 -2.82 -7.73
CA ARG A 101 0.18 -3.48 -6.43
C ARG A 101 0.99 -4.74 -6.59
N LEU A 102 2.01 -4.86 -5.75
CA LEU A 102 2.92 -5.99 -5.79
C LEU A 102 3.19 -6.51 -4.37
N LYS A 103 3.66 -7.74 -4.31
CA LYS A 103 4.16 -8.37 -3.10
C LYS A 103 5.58 -8.86 -3.36
N LEU A 104 6.49 -8.51 -2.45
CA LEU A 104 7.89 -8.87 -2.50
C LEU A 104 8.18 -9.92 -1.42
N ASN A 105 8.72 -11.07 -1.81
CA ASN A 105 8.98 -12.21 -0.93
C ASN A 105 10.48 -12.38 -0.58
N CYS A 106 11.30 -11.34 -0.78
CA CYS A 106 12.71 -11.31 -0.39
C CYS A 106 13.05 -9.94 0.24
N GLU A 107 14.15 -9.86 0.99
CA GLU A 107 14.60 -8.59 1.61
C GLU A 107 15.29 -7.65 0.62
N GLU A 108 15.92 -8.22 -0.41
CA GLU A 108 16.69 -7.47 -1.41
C GLU A 108 15.79 -6.79 -2.44
N SER A 109 16.29 -5.71 -3.03
CA SER A 109 15.64 -5.05 -4.16
C SER A 109 15.61 -5.96 -5.39
N GLN A 110 14.51 -5.91 -6.13
CA GLN A 110 14.29 -6.76 -7.30
C GLN A 110 14.08 -5.89 -8.53
N LYS A 111 14.71 -6.28 -9.64
CA LYS A 111 14.46 -5.67 -10.95
C LYS A 111 13.40 -6.48 -11.67
N ILE A 112 12.44 -5.78 -12.26
CA ILE A 112 11.39 -6.33 -13.11
C ILE A 112 11.40 -5.59 -14.45
N ALA A 113 11.00 -6.28 -15.51
CA ALA A 113 10.96 -5.72 -16.86
C ALA A 113 9.52 -5.74 -17.39
N LEU A 114 9.17 -4.78 -18.22
CA LEU A 114 7.91 -4.71 -18.92
C LEU A 114 8.20 -4.53 -20.40
N GLU A 115 7.77 -5.49 -21.22
CA GLU A 115 7.96 -5.46 -22.66
C GLU A 115 6.65 -5.80 -23.37
N LYS A 116 6.19 -4.90 -24.26
CA LYS A 116 4.99 -5.15 -25.09
C LYS A 116 5.22 -4.64 -26.51
N LYS A 117 4.76 -5.42 -27.49
CA LYS A 117 4.85 -5.11 -28.92
C LYS A 117 3.46 -5.03 -29.55
N GLY A 118 3.29 -4.03 -30.41
CA GLY A 118 2.10 -3.88 -31.22
C GLY A 118 0.97 -3.14 -30.51
N PRO A 119 -0.11 -2.82 -31.26
CA PRO A 119 -1.19 -1.99 -30.73
C PRO A 119 -2.00 -2.73 -29.66
N GLY A 120 -2.42 -2.01 -28.62
CA GLY A 120 -3.21 -2.53 -27.52
C GLY A 120 -2.82 -1.96 -26.15
N ASP A 121 -3.56 -2.34 -25.13
CA ASP A 121 -3.32 -1.93 -23.75
C ASP A 121 -2.10 -2.70 -23.19
N VAL A 122 -1.19 -1.96 -22.58
CA VAL A 122 -0.08 -2.48 -21.77
C VAL A 122 -0.56 -2.51 -20.33
N THR A 123 -0.62 -3.71 -19.75
CA THR A 123 -1.16 -3.93 -18.41
C THR A 123 -0.08 -4.43 -17.46
N ALA A 124 -0.36 -4.42 -16.15
CA ALA A 124 0.53 -5.00 -15.15
C ALA A 124 0.76 -6.51 -15.35
N ALA A 125 -0.13 -7.21 -16.06
CA ALA A 125 0.05 -8.60 -16.46
C ALA A 125 1.20 -8.81 -17.46
N ASP A 126 1.57 -7.77 -18.23
CA ASP A 126 2.67 -7.82 -19.20
C ASP A 126 4.05 -7.65 -18.55
N ILE A 127 4.09 -7.37 -17.24
CA ILE A 127 5.32 -7.31 -16.47
C ILE A 127 5.90 -8.73 -16.37
N THR A 128 7.20 -8.86 -16.60
CA THR A 128 7.98 -10.07 -16.31
C THR A 128 8.52 -9.96 -14.88
N PRO A 129 7.87 -10.58 -13.88
CA PRO A 129 8.33 -10.53 -12.49
C PRO A 129 9.57 -11.39 -12.28
N SER A 130 10.34 -11.09 -11.23
CA SER A 130 11.33 -12.04 -10.71
C SER A 130 10.66 -13.12 -9.87
N ALA A 131 11.39 -14.19 -9.51
CA ALA A 131 10.85 -15.28 -8.68
C ALA A 131 10.31 -14.83 -7.31
N TYR A 132 10.67 -13.64 -6.85
CA TYR A 132 10.28 -13.09 -5.55
C TYR A 132 9.18 -12.02 -5.64
N VAL A 133 8.78 -11.61 -6.84
CA VAL A 133 7.77 -10.56 -7.05
C VAL A 133 6.47 -11.18 -7.54
N GLU A 134 5.36 -10.84 -6.87
CA GLU A 134 4.01 -11.24 -7.25
C GLU A 134 3.19 -10.00 -7.57
N ILE A 135 2.55 -9.97 -8.75
CA ILE A 135 1.67 -8.88 -9.18
C ILE A 135 0.25 -9.17 -8.67
N MET A 136 -0.31 -8.23 -7.89
CA MET A 136 -1.58 -8.41 -7.19
C MET A 136 -2.79 -7.85 -7.96
N ASN A 137 -2.57 -6.95 -8.92
CA ASN A 137 -3.60 -6.34 -9.77
C ASN A 137 -3.19 -6.37 -11.26
N PRO A 138 -3.17 -7.56 -11.90
CA PRO A 138 -2.73 -7.72 -13.29
C PRO A 138 -3.52 -6.86 -14.30
N GLU A 139 -4.75 -6.49 -13.97
CA GLU A 139 -5.66 -5.67 -14.78
C GLU A 139 -5.29 -4.18 -14.85
N GLN A 140 -4.35 -3.71 -14.02
CA GLN A 140 -3.94 -2.31 -14.00
C GLN A 140 -3.34 -1.90 -15.34
N ILE A 141 -3.98 -0.96 -16.04
CA ILE A 141 -3.48 -0.38 -17.28
C ILE A 141 -2.32 0.56 -16.96
N ILE A 142 -1.22 0.41 -17.70
CA ILE A 142 -0.02 1.24 -17.60
C ILE A 142 -0.02 2.29 -18.72
N CYS A 143 -0.22 1.85 -19.96
CA CYS A 143 -0.33 2.71 -21.13
C CYS A 143 -1.02 1.98 -22.29
N THR A 144 -1.31 2.71 -23.37
CA THR A 144 -1.96 2.22 -24.57
C THR A 144 -1.07 2.45 -25.78
N LEU A 145 -0.74 1.37 -26.50
CA LEU A 145 0.00 1.43 -27.76
C LEU A 145 -0.95 1.59 -28.93
N THR A 146 -0.75 2.63 -29.72
CA THR A 146 -1.59 2.96 -30.88
C THR A 146 -1.02 2.45 -32.20
N GLY A 147 0.29 2.18 -32.25
CA GLY A 147 1.02 1.76 -33.44
C GLY A 147 1.77 0.42 -33.28
N LYS A 148 2.64 0.10 -34.24
CA LYS A 148 3.52 -1.08 -34.20
C LYS A 148 4.81 -0.83 -33.41
N THR A 149 4.72 -0.01 -32.37
CA THR A 149 5.87 0.35 -31.53
C THR A 149 6.04 -0.69 -30.42
N GLU A 150 7.27 -0.79 -29.93
CA GLU A 150 7.64 -1.62 -28.79
C GLU A 150 7.80 -0.72 -27.58
N PHE A 151 7.12 -1.05 -26.49
CA PHE A 151 7.30 -0.40 -25.20
C PHE A 151 8.19 -1.26 -24.33
N LYS A 152 9.26 -0.68 -23.81
CA LYS A 152 10.16 -1.31 -22.83
C LYS A 152 10.38 -0.42 -21.63
N ALA A 153 10.24 -1.02 -20.45
CA ALA A 153 10.61 -0.39 -19.20
C ALA A 153 11.30 -1.38 -18.25
N GLU A 154 12.33 -0.91 -17.57
CA GLU A 154 12.93 -1.59 -16.42
C GLU A 154 12.48 -0.87 -15.15
N MET A 155 12.07 -1.61 -14.14
CA MET A 155 11.61 -1.07 -12.86
C MET A 155 12.33 -1.74 -11.70
N THR A 156 12.57 -1.00 -10.63
CA THR A 156 13.11 -1.56 -9.38
C THR A 156 12.03 -1.55 -8.32
N VAL A 157 11.86 -2.70 -7.67
CA VAL A 157 10.96 -2.93 -6.54
C VAL A 157 11.78 -3.00 -5.27
N GLU A 158 11.41 -2.20 -4.28
CA GLU A 158 12.14 -2.09 -3.02
C GLU A 158 11.20 -2.04 -1.82
N TRP A 159 11.71 -2.47 -0.67
CA TRP A 159 11.03 -2.24 0.60
C TRP A 159 11.12 -0.79 1.03
N GLY A 160 10.01 -0.28 1.53
CA GLY A 160 9.92 1.06 2.09
C GLY A 160 9.00 1.09 3.31
N LYS A 161 8.89 2.29 3.88
CA LYS A 161 7.98 2.59 4.98
C LYS A 161 7.23 3.87 4.67
N GLY A 162 5.90 3.81 4.70
CA GLY A 162 5.04 4.94 4.40
C GLY A 162 5.22 5.46 2.96
N TYR A 163 4.96 6.75 2.76
CA TYR A 163 5.14 7.43 1.48
C TYR A 163 6.40 8.31 1.54
N GLN A 164 7.35 8.07 0.65
CA GLN A 164 8.52 8.93 0.46
C GLN A 164 8.20 9.94 -0.65
N THR A 165 8.42 11.22 -0.36
CA THR A 165 8.23 12.32 -1.32
C THR A 165 9.53 12.60 -2.06
#